data_AF-A0AA45A8U8-F1
#
_entry.id   AF-A0AA45A8U8-F1
#
_cell.length_a   1.000
_cell.length_b   1.000
_cell.length_c   1.000
_cell.angle_alpha   90.00
_cell.angle_beta   90.00
_cell.angle_gamma   90.00
#
_symmetry.space_group_name_H-M   'P 1'
#
loop_
_entity.id
_entity.type
_entity.pdbx_description
1 polymer ?
#
loop_
_entity_poly.entity_id
_entity_poly.type
_entity_poly.pdbx_seq_one_letter_code
_entity_poly.pdbx_strand_id
1 'polypeptide(L)'
;MTQIEHDLLPYLANFIVRIKVGRIPFEQISPEVTFEELNMESMDFVELQVALLDDYGIDIFASMPRDLKTMSLAAFSKHLLEESLS
;
A
#
# COMPACT_ATOMS: atom_id res chain seq x y z
N MET A 1 6.11 -2.10 -19.89
CA MET A 1 6.12 -2.58 -18.52
C MET A 1 7.33 -2.00 -17.84
N THR A 2 7.16 -0.86 -17.19
CA THR A 2 8.21 -0.16 -16.44
C THR A 2 8.48 -0.92 -15.14
N GLN A 3 9.71 -0.84 -14.63
CA GLN A 3 10.19 -1.52 -13.42
C GLN A 3 9.26 -1.31 -12.19
N ILE A 4 8.50 -0.22 -12.18
CA ILE A 4 7.48 0.14 -11.18
C ILE A 4 6.37 -0.93 -11.05
N GLU A 5 5.92 -1.54 -12.15
CA GLU A 5 4.80 -2.51 -12.15
C GLU A 5 5.13 -3.81 -11.41
N HIS A 6 6.41 -4.21 -11.40
CA HIS A 6 6.85 -5.47 -10.77
C HIS A 6 7.13 -5.34 -9.28
N ASP A 7 7.34 -4.12 -8.76
CA ASP A 7 7.90 -3.91 -7.43
C ASP A 7 6.91 -3.33 -6.40
N LEU A 8 5.75 -2.80 -6.82
CA LEU A 8 4.84 -2.08 -5.92
C LEU A 8 4.20 -2.95 -4.83
N LEU A 9 3.68 -4.14 -5.19
CA LEU A 9 3.09 -5.04 -4.19
C LEU A 9 4.13 -5.55 -3.17
N PRO A 10 5.32 -6.03 -3.57
CA PRO A 10 6.41 -6.32 -2.65
C PRO A 10 6.82 -5.11 -1.80
N TYR A 11 6.85 -3.92 -2.39
CA TYR A 11 7.15 -2.67 -1.67
C TYR A 11 6.12 -2.39 -0.58
N LEU A 12 4.83 -2.45 -0.89
CA LEU A 12 3.74 -2.25 0.07
C LEU A 12 3.82 -3.26 1.21
N ALA A 13 4.03 -4.54 0.90
CA ALA A 13 4.20 -5.59 1.91
C ALA A 13 5.38 -5.27 2.85
N ASN A 14 6.55 -4.93 2.30
CA ASN A 14 7.73 -4.57 3.08
C ASN A 14 7.52 -3.30 3.92
N PHE A 15 6.82 -2.30 3.38
CA PHE A 15 6.46 -1.09 4.10
C PHE A 15 5.61 -1.41 5.33
N ILE A 16 4.57 -2.23 5.16
CA ILE A 16 3.67 -2.65 6.25
C ILE A 16 4.44 -3.38 7.34
N VAL A 17 5.33 -4.32 6.98
CA VAL A 17 6.21 -4.99 7.94
C VAL A 17 7.00 -3.97 8.75
N ARG A 18 7.56 -2.95 8.10
CA ARG A 18 8.41 -1.92 8.72
C ARG A 18 7.64 -1.02 9.68
N ILE A 19 6.42 -0.60 9.35
CA ILE A 19 5.63 0.28 10.21
C ILE A 19 4.87 -0.51 11.30
N LYS A 20 4.61 -1.79 11.08
CA LYS A 20 3.94 -2.69 12.04
C LYS A 20 4.91 -3.67 12.73
N VAL A 21 6.19 -3.33 12.84
CA VAL A 21 7.22 -4.17 13.47
C VAL A 21 6.75 -4.62 14.86
N GLY A 22 6.73 -5.95 15.07
CA GLY A 22 6.31 -6.57 16.32
C GLY A 22 4.80 -6.57 16.59
N ARG A 23 3.97 -6.06 15.67
CA ARG A 23 2.51 -6.03 15.78
C ARG A 23 1.83 -7.04 14.83
N ILE A 24 2.40 -7.26 13.65
CA ILE A 24 1.85 -8.18 12.64
C ILE A 24 2.94 -9.19 12.26
N PRO A 25 2.69 -10.50 12.37
CA PRO A 25 3.57 -11.53 11.84
C PRO A 25 3.68 -11.42 10.32
N PHE A 26 4.87 -11.64 9.76
CA PHE A 26 5.12 -11.56 8.32
C PHE A 26 4.19 -12.49 7.53
N GLU A 27 3.86 -13.64 8.11
CA GLU A 27 3.00 -14.68 7.53
C GLU A 27 1.55 -14.22 7.31
N GLN A 28 1.13 -13.11 7.93
CA GLN A 28 -0.20 -12.53 7.76
C GLN A 28 -0.28 -11.52 6.63
N ILE A 29 0.86 -11.14 6.04
CA ILE A 29 0.90 -10.18 4.93
C ILE A 29 0.83 -10.96 3.62
N SER A 30 -0.38 -11.11 3.09
CA SER A 30 -0.63 -11.71 1.78
C SER A 30 -1.22 -10.68 0.80
N PRO A 31 -1.18 -10.93 -0.52
CA PRO A 31 -1.80 -10.03 -1.50
C PRO A 31 -3.30 -9.78 -1.26
N GLU A 32 -4.00 -10.73 -0.64
CA GLU A 32 -5.44 -10.70 -0.40
C GLU A 32 -5.82 -9.99 0.91
N VAL A 33 -4.85 -9.75 1.81
CA VAL A 33 -5.12 -9.09 3.10
C VAL A 33 -5.56 -7.64 2.87
N THR A 34 -6.54 -7.21 3.64
CA THR A 34 -7.05 -5.82 3.63
C THR A 34 -6.30 -4.94 4.61
N PHE A 35 -6.36 -3.63 4.40
CA PHE A 35 -5.79 -2.66 5.33
C PHE A 35 -6.48 -2.66 6.70
N GLU A 36 -7.77 -3.03 6.75
CA GLU A 36 -8.52 -3.23 7.99
C GLU A 36 -7.99 -4.43 8.78
N GLU A 37 -7.76 -5.58 8.14
CA GLU A 37 -7.17 -6.77 8.78
C GLU A 37 -5.76 -6.50 9.30
N LEU A 38 -5.00 -5.65 8.60
CA LEU A 38 -3.69 -5.18 9.03
C LEU A 38 -3.75 -4.08 10.12
N ASN A 39 -4.93 -3.73 10.61
CA ASN A 39 -5.13 -2.64 11.58
C ASN A 39 -4.38 -1.36 11.19
N MET A 40 -4.46 -0.96 9.91
CA MET A 40 -3.92 0.31 9.46
C MET A 40 -4.86 1.46 9.84
N GLU A 41 -4.30 2.40 10.60
CA GLU A 41 -4.92 3.61 11.10
C GLU A 41 -4.50 4.81 10.27
N SER A 42 -5.17 5.95 10.46
CA SER A 42 -4.95 7.17 9.67
C SER A 42 -3.47 7.61 9.63
N MET A 43 -2.73 7.42 10.73
CA MET A 43 -1.30 7.77 10.79
C MET A 43 -0.46 6.86 9.89
N ASP A 44 -0.78 5.57 9.84
CA ASP A 44 -0.08 4.62 8.96
C ASP A 44 -0.26 4.99 7.48
N PHE A 45 -1.46 5.49 7.12
CA PHE A 45 -1.71 5.98 5.76
C PHE A 45 -0.97 7.28 5.44
N VAL A 46 -0.76 8.16 6.42
CA VAL A 46 0.09 9.35 6.24
C VAL A 46 1.54 8.94 6.00
N GLU A 47 2.06 7.96 6.74
CA GLU A 47 3.41 7.42 6.50
C GLU A 47 3.52 6.74 5.13
N LEU A 48 2.49 6.00 4.72
CA LEU A 48 2.43 5.36 3.40
C LEU A 48 2.42 6.40 2.27
N GLN A 49 1.64 7.48 2.42
CA GLN A 49 1.62 8.60 1.49
C GLN A 49 3.01 9.20 1.31
N VAL A 50 3.71 9.49 2.40
CA VAL A 50 5.06 10.09 2.33
C VAL A 50 6.01 9.15 1.60
N ALA A 51 5.99 7.86 1.94
CA ALA A 51 6.89 6.88 1.33
C ALA A 51 6.63 6.67 -0.18
N LEU A 52 5.36 6.58 -0.59
CA LEU A 52 5.00 6.44 -2.00
C LEU A 52 5.28 7.71 -2.82
N LEU A 53 5.09 8.88 -2.22
CA LEU A 53 5.40 10.15 -2.87
C LEU A 53 6.91 10.32 -3.07
N ASP A 54 7.72 9.96 -2.07
CA ASP A 54 9.18 10.07 -2.15
C ASP A 54 9.80 9.02 -3.09
N ASP A 55 9.37 7.76 -3.01
CA ASP A 55 9.99 6.66 -3.76
C ASP A 55 9.45 6.52 -5.19
N TYR A 56 8.16 6.82 -5.41
CA TYR A 56 7.48 6.62 -6.69
C TYR A 56 6.83 7.87 -7.27
N GLY A 57 6.78 8.99 -6.53
CA GLY A 57 6.05 10.19 -6.97
C GLY A 57 4.53 10.03 -6.95
N ILE A 58 3.99 9.02 -6.25
CA ILE A 58 2.56 8.71 -6.23
C ILE A 58 1.88 9.41 -5.05
N ASP A 59 0.89 10.25 -5.36
CA ASP A 59 0.02 10.88 -4.35
C ASP A 59 -1.26 10.06 -4.13
N ILE A 60 -1.28 9.22 -3.10
CA ILE A 60 -2.43 8.35 -2.80
C ILE A 60 -3.63 9.12 -2.21
N PHE A 61 -3.43 10.35 -1.71
CA PHE A 61 -4.52 11.19 -1.22
C PHE A 61 -5.25 11.92 -2.34
N ALA A 62 -4.58 12.18 -3.47
CA ALA A 62 -5.21 12.73 -4.66
C ALA A 62 -6.25 11.77 -5.27
N SER A 63 -6.02 10.46 -5.20
CA SER A 63 -6.86 9.41 -5.80
C SER A 63 -7.37 8.38 -4.80
N MET A 64 -7.52 8.77 -3.52
CA MET A 64 -7.84 7.83 -2.43
C MET A 64 -9.20 7.14 -2.67
N PRO A 65 -9.24 5.79 -2.77
CA PRO A 65 -10.48 5.05 -2.88
C PRO A 65 -11.34 5.21 -1.62
N ARG A 66 -12.66 5.31 -1.78
CA ARG A 66 -13.59 5.41 -0.64
C ARG A 66 -13.58 4.16 0.24
N ASP A 67 -13.29 3.02 -0.38
CA ASP A 67 -13.24 1.69 0.21
C ASP A 67 -11.81 1.27 0.58
N LEU A 68 -10.87 2.22 0.69
CA LEU A 68 -9.46 1.95 0.95
C LEU A 68 -9.27 0.95 2.10
N LYS A 69 -9.93 1.14 3.25
CA LYS A 69 -9.74 0.23 4.40
C LYS A 69 -10.06 -1.23 4.10
N THR A 70 -11.08 -1.47 3.27
CA THR A 70 -11.53 -2.82 2.89
C THR A 70 -10.84 -3.34 1.62
N MET A 71 -9.98 -2.54 1.00
CA MET A 71 -9.25 -2.91 -0.20
C MET A 71 -8.07 -3.82 0.16
N SER A 72 -7.87 -4.87 -0.63
CA SER A 72 -6.70 -5.75 -0.47
C SER A 72 -5.43 -5.08 -0.97
N LEU A 73 -4.27 -5.55 -0.50
CA LEU A 73 -2.98 -5.04 -0.99
C LEU A 73 -2.81 -5.18 -2.50
N ALA A 74 -3.26 -6.31 -3.08
CA ALA A 74 -3.22 -6.54 -4.52
C ALA A 74 -4.12 -5.57 -5.27
N ALA A 75 -5.35 -5.34 -4.79
CA ALA A 75 -6.29 -4.42 -5.41
C ALA A 75 -5.77 -2.97 -5.33
N PHE A 76 -5.22 -2.57 -4.19
CA PHE A 76 -4.64 -1.25 -4.01
C PHE A 76 -3.40 -1.04 -4.88
N SER A 77 -2.49 -2.02 -4.93
CA SER A 77 -1.34 -1.98 -5.83
C SER A 77 -1.77 -1.80 -7.28
N LYS A 78 -2.81 -2.52 -7.71
CA LYS A 78 -3.35 -2.39 -9.07
C LYS A 78 -3.94 -0.99 -9.30
N HIS A 79 -4.74 -0.48 -8.36
CA HIS A 79 -5.31 0.87 -8.42
C HIS A 79 -4.23 1.93 -8.60
N LEU A 80 -3.15 1.88 -7.81
CA LEU A 80 -2.04 2.82 -7.92
C LEU A 80 -1.32 2.75 -9.27
N LEU A 81 -1.16 1.55 -9.84
CA LEU A 81 -0.55 1.39 -11.16
C LEU A 81 -1.43 2.00 -12.27
N GLU A 82 -2.75 1.78 -12.21
CA GLU A 82 -3.70 2.35 -13.18
C GLU A 82 -3.71 3.89 -13.14
N GLU A 83 -3.69 4.48 -11.95
CA GLU A 83 -3.63 5.94 -11.76
C GLU A 83 -2.28 6.53 -12.20
N SER A 84 -1.16 5.82 -11.96
CA SER A 84 0.18 6.30 -12.35
C SER A 84 0.42 6.33 -13.87
N LEU A 85 -0.38 5.59 -14.63
CA LEU A 85 -0.30 5.49 -16.09
C LEU A 85 -1.30 6.41 -16.81
N SER A 86 -2.16 7.10 -16.06
CA SER A 86 -3.21 8.01 -16.56
C SER A 86 -2.74 9.46 -16.59
#